data_AF-A0A5E6T087-F1
#
_entry.id   AF-A0A5E6T087-F1
#
_cell.length_a   1.000
_cell.length_b   1.000
_cell.length_c   1.000
_cell.angle_alpha   90.00
_cell.angle_beta   90.00
_cell.angle_gamma   90.00
#
_symmetry.space_group_name_H-M   'P 1'
#
loop_
_entity.id
_entity.type
_entity.pdbx_description
1 polymer ?
#
loop_
_entity_poly.entity_id
_entity_poly.type
_entity_poly.pdbx_seq_one_letter_code
_entity_poly.pdbx_strand_id
1 'polypeptide(L)'
;MSNSLKWRAALVLAVGLLGGCGPSYTYRYSPPPSMAGMNCINSCSMERNHCKQMARLQENSDQALYQANYRSYQLCQAGKSKKEARKSCYYPSYPFNSGSSYSCGSDYDSCYQACGGTIQRILNKD
;
A
#
# COMPACT_ATOMS: atom_id res chain seq x y z
N MET A 1 44.73 21.61 0.51
CA MET A 1 43.44 21.61 1.25
C MET A 1 42.52 20.49 0.74
N SER A 2 42.89 19.21 0.86
CA SER A 2 42.10 18.08 0.31
C SER A 2 41.78 16.99 1.34
N ASN A 3 42.61 16.83 2.38
CA ASN A 3 42.45 15.73 3.35
C ASN A 3 41.32 15.97 4.38
N SER A 4 41.03 17.23 4.72
CA SER A 4 39.95 17.59 5.67
C SER A 4 38.55 17.35 5.11
N LEU A 5 38.38 17.43 3.78
CA LEU A 5 37.10 17.18 3.12
C LEU A 5 36.80 15.67 3.04
N LYS A 6 37.82 14.84 2.81
CA LYS A 6 37.72 13.38 2.80
C LYS A 6 37.33 12.81 4.17
N TRP A 7 37.89 13.37 5.25
CA TRP A 7 37.59 12.96 6.62
C TRP A 7 36.17 13.33 7.04
N ARG A 8 35.69 14.51 6.65
CA ARG A 8 34.30 14.93 6.88
C ARG A 8 33.31 14.07 6.10
N ALA A 9 33.61 13.72 4.85
CA ALA A 9 32.78 12.81 4.06
C ALA A 9 32.71 11.40 4.68
N ALA A 10 33.83 10.88 5.19
CA ALA A 10 33.87 9.58 5.87
C ALA A 10 33.03 9.57 7.17
N LEU A 11 33.09 10.65 7.96
CA LEU A 11 32.29 10.79 9.19
C LEU A 11 30.79 10.88 8.90
N VAL A 12 30.38 11.61 7.86
CA VAL A 12 28.96 11.70 7.44
C VAL A 12 28.46 10.34 6.92
N LEU A 13 29.30 9.61 6.18
CA LEU A 13 28.95 8.26 5.71
C LEU A 13 28.78 7.27 6.88
N ALA A 14 29.66 7.35 7.89
CA ALA A 14 29.61 6.50 9.08
C ALA A 14 28.37 6.75 9.94
N VAL A 15 27.93 8.00 10.07
CA VAL A 15 26.69 8.34 10.80
C VAL A 15 25.44 7.90 10.04
N GLY A 16 25.45 7.93 8.70
CA GLY A 16 24.33 7.45 7.87
C GLY A 16 24.08 5.94 7.97
N LEU A 17 25.13 5.14 8.22
CA LEU A 17 25.04 3.68 8.35
C LEU A 17 24.40 3.21 9.67
N LEU A 18 24.35 4.07 10.70
CA LEU A 18 23.76 3.75 12.00
C LEU A 18 22.30 4.19 12.15
N GLY A 19 21.73 4.90 11.16
CA GLY A 19 20.38 5.46 11.21
C GLY A 19 19.24 4.55 10.73
N GLY A 20 19.48 3.26 10.51
CA GLY A 20 18.59 2.40 9.71
C GLY A 20 17.60 1.49 10.46
N CYS A 21 17.78 1.20 11.75
CA CYS A 21 16.92 0.26 12.47
C CYS A 21 15.98 1.00 13.43
N GLY A 22 14.82 1.40 12.90
CA GLY A 22 13.69 1.82 13.72
C GLY A 22 13.00 0.60 14.35
N PRO A 23 12.28 0.77 15.48
CA PRO A 23 11.54 -0.32 16.09
C PRO A 23 10.56 -0.94 15.09
N SER A 24 10.77 -2.20 14.72
CA SER A 24 9.83 -2.92 13.87
C SER A 24 8.72 -3.51 14.74
N TYR A 25 7.48 -3.41 14.29
CA TYR A 25 6.33 -3.98 15.02
C TYR A 25 5.82 -5.20 14.26
N THR A 26 5.72 -6.34 14.94
CA THR A 26 5.08 -7.55 14.41
C THR A 26 3.72 -7.74 15.06
N TYR A 27 2.71 -8.11 14.27
CA TYR A 27 1.39 -8.48 14.79
C TYR A 27 1.31 -9.99 14.94
N ARG A 28 0.96 -10.47 16.14
CA ARG A 28 0.65 -11.88 16.40
C ARG A 28 -0.85 -12.04 16.59
N TYR A 29 -1.43 -12.97 15.84
CA TYR A 29 -2.84 -13.34 15.93
C TYR A 29 -2.93 -14.65 16.72
N SER A 30 -3.61 -14.62 17.87
CA SER A 30 -3.85 -15.80 18.68
C SER A 30 -5.33 -16.20 18.61
N PRO A 31 -5.65 -17.41 18.12
CA PRO A 31 -7.02 -17.85 18.00
C PRO A 31 -7.69 -18.09 19.36
N PRO A 32 -9.03 -17.94 19.45
CA PRO A 32 -9.81 -18.29 20.63
C PRO A 32 -9.82 -19.82 20.85
N PRO A 33 -9.88 -20.29 22.11
CA PRO A 33 -9.91 -21.72 22.41
C PRO A 33 -11.25 -22.40 22.06
N SER A 34 -12.29 -21.64 21.71
CA SER A 34 -13.61 -22.17 21.42
C SER A 34 -13.77 -22.57 19.95
N MET A 35 -14.39 -23.72 19.68
CA MET A 35 -14.75 -24.12 18.31
C MET A 35 -15.66 -23.10 17.62
N ALA A 36 -16.57 -22.48 18.37
CA ALA A 36 -17.43 -21.41 17.87
C ALA A 36 -16.61 -20.19 17.41
N GLY A 37 -15.58 -19.79 18.17
CA GLY A 37 -14.69 -18.68 17.80
C GLY A 37 -13.83 -18.99 16.58
N MET A 38 -13.38 -20.24 16.43
CA MET A 38 -12.65 -20.69 15.23
C MET A 38 -13.52 -20.62 13.97
N ASN A 39 -14.77 -21.07 14.05
CA ASN A 39 -15.73 -20.95 12.95
C ASN A 39 -16.03 -19.49 12.61
N CYS A 40 -16.17 -18.63 13.61
CA CYS A 40 -16.35 -17.19 13.44
C CYS A 40 -15.18 -16.55 12.67
N ILE A 41 -13.93 -16.85 13.04
CA ILE A 41 -12.74 -16.35 12.34
C ILE A 41 -12.68 -16.85 10.89
N ASN A 42 -13.13 -18.07 10.62
CA ASN A 42 -13.17 -18.59 9.26
C ASN A 42 -14.12 -17.77 8.38
N SER A 43 -15.28 -17.38 8.91
CA SER A 43 -16.20 -16.44 8.24
C SER A 43 -15.53 -15.08 7.99
N CYS A 44 -14.85 -14.51 8.99
CA CYS A 44 -14.07 -13.27 8.82
C CYS A 44 -13.02 -13.38 7.70
N SER A 45 -12.34 -14.54 7.62
CA SER A 45 -11.33 -14.80 6.59
C SER A 45 -11.93 -14.86 5.19
N MET A 46 -13.09 -15.50 5.04
CA MET A 46 -13.84 -15.54 3.78
C MET A 46 -14.26 -14.13 3.34
N GLU A 47 -14.80 -13.34 4.25
CA GLU A 47 -15.22 -11.96 3.98
C GLU A 47 -14.04 -11.07 3.60
N ARG A 48 -12.90 -11.18 4.32
CA ARG A 48 -11.66 -10.49 3.96
C ARG A 48 -11.20 -10.86 2.55
N ASN A 49 -11.26 -12.14 2.19
CA ASN A 49 -10.85 -12.59 0.86
C ASN A 49 -11.80 -12.06 -0.21
N HIS A 50 -13.09 -11.99 0.06
CA HIS A 50 -14.07 -11.37 -0.82
C HIS A 50 -13.79 -9.87 -1.01
N CYS A 51 -13.56 -9.13 0.08
CA CYS A 51 -13.17 -7.72 0.04
C CYS A 51 -11.92 -7.48 -0.83
N LYS A 52 -10.88 -8.31 -0.65
CA LYS A 52 -9.65 -8.26 -1.46
C LYS A 52 -9.90 -8.55 -2.94
N GLN A 53 -10.82 -9.47 -3.27
CA GLN A 53 -11.19 -9.74 -4.67
C GLN A 53 -11.88 -8.53 -5.29
N MET A 54 -12.82 -7.90 -4.57
CA MET A 54 -13.50 -6.70 -5.05
C MET A 54 -12.53 -5.53 -5.23
N ALA A 55 -11.58 -5.34 -4.31
CA ALA A 55 -10.54 -4.32 -4.44
C ALA A 55 -9.66 -4.54 -5.69
N ARG A 56 -9.27 -5.79 -5.98
CA ARG A 56 -8.52 -6.14 -7.20
C ARG A 56 -9.33 -5.90 -8.48
N LEU A 57 -10.62 -6.23 -8.46
CA LEU A 57 -11.51 -5.96 -9.59
C LEU A 57 -11.63 -4.46 -9.87
N GLN A 58 -11.78 -3.66 -8.81
CA GLN A 58 -11.79 -2.20 -8.91
C GLN A 58 -10.47 -1.67 -9.49
N GLU A 59 -9.33 -2.13 -8.98
CA GLU A 59 -8.00 -1.72 -9.48
C GLU A 59 -7.82 -2.07 -10.97
N ASN A 60 -8.21 -3.27 -11.38
CA ASN A 60 -8.16 -3.68 -12.79
C ASN A 60 -9.06 -2.80 -13.67
N SER A 61 -10.27 -2.47 -13.20
CA SER A 61 -11.20 -1.58 -13.90
C SER A 61 -10.61 -0.17 -14.05
N ASP A 62 -10.10 0.37 -12.96
CA ASP A 62 -9.48 1.69 -12.89
C ASP A 62 -8.26 1.78 -13.83
N GLN A 63 -7.45 0.72 -13.87
CA GLN A 63 -6.32 0.61 -14.79
C GLN A 63 -6.77 0.55 -16.25
N ALA A 64 -7.82 -0.20 -16.57
CA ALA A 64 -8.37 -0.27 -17.92
C ALA A 64 -8.92 1.10 -18.39
N LEU A 65 -9.62 1.81 -17.51
CA LEU A 65 -10.10 3.17 -17.77
C LEU A 65 -8.94 4.16 -17.98
N TYR A 66 -7.90 4.08 -17.15
CA TYR A 66 -6.71 4.90 -17.33
C TYR A 66 -6.05 4.66 -18.70
N GLN A 67 -5.89 3.38 -19.08
CA GLN A 67 -5.32 3.02 -20.38
C GLN A 67 -6.17 3.53 -21.55
N ALA A 68 -7.50 3.42 -21.47
CA ALA A 68 -8.40 3.94 -22.49
C ALA A 68 -8.27 5.47 -22.64
N ASN A 69 -8.27 6.21 -21.52
CA ASN A 69 -8.08 7.65 -21.54
C ASN A 69 -6.69 8.05 -22.05
N TYR A 70 -5.66 7.26 -21.74
CA TYR A 70 -4.30 7.51 -22.22
C TYR A 70 -4.20 7.36 -23.74
N ARG A 71 -4.85 6.35 -24.32
CA ARG A 71 -4.93 6.18 -25.78
C ARG A 71 -5.64 7.36 -26.44
N SER A 72 -6.76 7.83 -25.86
CA SER A 72 -7.46 9.03 -26.35
C SER A 72 -6.57 10.28 -26.29
N TYR A 73 -5.79 10.42 -25.22
CA TYR A 73 -4.81 11.50 -25.10
C TYR A 73 -3.71 11.42 -26.17
N GLN A 74 -3.18 10.23 -26.46
CA GLN A 74 -2.19 10.02 -27.52
C GLN A 74 -2.74 10.37 -28.91
N LEU A 75 -3.98 9.97 -29.20
CA LEU A 75 -4.67 10.32 -30.44
C LEU A 75 -4.90 11.83 -30.55
N CYS A 76 -5.28 12.50 -29.46
CA CYS A 76 -5.44 13.96 -29.44
C CYS A 76 -4.12 14.71 -29.68
N GLN A 77 -3.01 14.17 -29.19
CA GLN A 77 -1.68 14.76 -29.41
C GLN A 77 -1.15 14.55 -30.83
N ALA A 78 -1.63 13.53 -31.55
CA ALA A 78 -1.17 13.23 -32.89
C ALA A 78 -1.41 14.43 -33.83
N GLY A 79 -0.34 14.93 -34.44
CA GLY A 79 -0.40 16.08 -35.36
C GLY A 79 -0.41 17.45 -34.68
N LYS A 80 -0.32 17.55 -33.34
CA LYS A 80 -0.25 18.83 -32.62
C LYS A 80 1.15 19.14 -32.11
N SER A 81 1.50 20.42 -32.03
CA SER A 81 2.71 20.86 -31.31
C SER A 81 2.57 20.57 -29.81
N LYS A 82 3.70 20.33 -29.11
CA LYS A 82 3.71 20.05 -27.66
C LYS A 82 3.00 21.14 -26.82
N LYS A 83 2.98 22.38 -27.32
CA LYS A 83 2.35 23.55 -26.67
C LYS A 83 0.82 23.58 -26.88
N GLU A 84 0.33 23.19 -28.06
CA GLU A 84 -1.12 23.02 -28.33
C GLU A 84 -1.69 21.77 -27.66
N ALA A 85 -0.96 20.66 -27.69
CA ALA A 85 -1.32 19.42 -27.03
C ALA A 85 -1.62 19.66 -25.54
N ARG A 86 -0.76 20.41 -24.83
CA ARG A 86 -0.97 20.75 -23.41
C ARG A 86 -2.20 21.61 -23.13
N LYS A 87 -2.64 22.43 -24.09
CA LYS A 87 -3.81 23.30 -23.92
C LYS A 87 -5.11 22.63 -24.33
N SER A 88 -5.05 21.73 -25.31
CA SER A 88 -6.24 21.15 -25.96
C SER A 88 -6.52 19.71 -25.58
N CYS A 89 -5.52 18.94 -25.12
CA CYS A 89 -5.67 17.54 -24.76
C CYS A 89 -5.59 17.36 -23.25
N TYR A 90 -6.59 16.67 -22.68
CA TYR A 90 -6.63 16.32 -21.26
C TYR A 90 -5.68 15.16 -20.96
N TYR A 91 -4.73 15.37 -20.04
CA TYR A 91 -3.86 14.30 -19.57
C TYR A 91 -4.57 13.49 -18.48
N PRO A 92 -4.74 12.17 -18.63
CA PRO A 92 -5.41 11.37 -17.61
C PRO A 92 -4.57 11.28 -16.34
N SER A 93 -5.22 11.49 -15.19
CA SER A 93 -4.65 11.18 -13.88
C SER A 93 -4.89 9.72 -13.53
N TYR A 94 -3.89 9.05 -12.97
CA TYR A 94 -4.09 7.71 -12.42
C TYR A 94 -4.98 7.82 -11.17
N PRO A 95 -6.05 7.01 -11.05
CA PRO A 95 -6.85 6.97 -9.84
C PRO A 95 -6.00 6.38 -8.70
N PHE A 96 -5.59 7.21 -7.75
CA PHE A 96 -4.97 6.76 -6.51
C PHE A 96 -6.04 6.23 -5.56
N ASN A 97 -6.45 4.98 -5.74
CA ASN A 97 -7.37 4.33 -4.81
C ASN A 97 -6.57 3.46 -3.82
N SER A 98 -5.96 4.09 -2.81
CA SER A 98 -5.25 3.39 -1.73
C SER A 98 -6.17 2.88 -0.61
N GLY A 99 -7.46 3.25 -0.63
CA GLY A 99 -8.39 3.04 0.48
C GLY A 99 -8.96 1.62 0.59
N SER A 100 -9.21 0.97 -0.55
CA SER A 100 -9.93 -0.31 -0.60
C SER A 100 -9.13 -1.48 -0.03
N SER A 101 -7.80 -1.51 -0.22
CA SER A 101 -6.94 -2.56 0.37
C SER A 101 -6.71 -2.39 1.87
N TYR A 102 -6.69 -1.16 2.38
CA TYR A 102 -6.48 -0.86 3.80
C TYR A 102 -7.73 -1.19 4.64
N SER A 103 -8.93 -0.90 4.11
CA SER A 103 -10.21 -1.23 4.77
C SER A 103 -10.33 -2.72 5.08
N CYS A 104 -10.06 -3.59 4.11
CA CYS A 104 -10.22 -5.04 4.28
C CYS A 104 -9.36 -5.61 5.43
N GLY A 105 -8.22 -4.99 5.77
CA GLY A 105 -7.37 -5.40 6.89
C GLY A 105 -7.95 -4.99 8.24
N SER A 106 -8.38 -3.74 8.35
CA SER A 106 -9.01 -3.18 9.56
C SER A 106 -10.31 -3.89 9.92
N ASP A 107 -11.12 -4.23 8.91
CA ASP A 107 -12.39 -4.94 9.09
C ASP A 107 -12.14 -6.36 9.61
N TYR A 108 -11.11 -7.03 9.09
CA TYR A 108 -10.70 -8.35 9.57
C TYR A 108 -10.19 -8.32 11.02
N ASP A 109 -9.34 -7.35 11.37
CA ASP A 109 -8.80 -7.24 12.72
C ASP A 109 -9.92 -7.01 13.75
N SER A 110 -10.91 -6.20 13.38
CA SER A 110 -12.12 -5.96 14.19
C SER A 110 -12.95 -7.23 14.34
N CYS A 111 -13.19 -7.96 13.24
CA CYS A 111 -13.90 -9.24 13.25
C CYS A 111 -13.16 -10.31 14.07
N TYR A 112 -11.84 -10.38 13.95
CA TYR A 112 -11.00 -11.31 14.69
C TYR A 112 -11.10 -11.09 16.21
N GLN A 113 -11.09 -9.83 16.65
CA GLN A 113 -11.28 -9.47 18.06
C GLN A 113 -12.71 -9.77 18.54
N ALA A 114 -13.73 -9.49 17.73
CA ALA A 114 -15.13 -9.78 18.05
C ALA A 114 -15.40 -11.30 18.21
N CYS A 115 -14.71 -12.13 17.44
CA CYS A 115 -14.75 -13.60 17.57
C CYS A 115 -14.00 -14.15 18.81
N GLY A 116 -13.39 -13.27 19.63
CA GLY A 116 -12.62 -13.64 20.81
C GLY A 116 -11.14 -13.94 20.54
N GLY A 117 -10.66 -13.69 19.31
CA GLY A 117 -9.25 -13.72 18.99
C GLY A 117 -8.51 -12.52 19.60
N THR A 118 -7.22 -12.67 19.87
CA THR A 118 -6.40 -11.57 20.40
C THR A 118 -5.32 -11.19 19.40
N ILE A 119 -5.13 -9.87 19.23
CA ILE A 119 -4.11 -9.29 18.36
C ILE A 119 -3.08 -8.61 19.25
N GLN A 120 -1.87 -9.15 19.29
CA GLN A 120 -0.76 -8.57 20.06
C GLN A 120 0.19 -7.84 19.13
N ARG A 121 0.43 -6.56 19.42
CA ARG A 121 1.44 -5.75 18.76
C ARG A 121 2.77 -5.92 19.49
N ILE A 122 3.65 -6.73 18.94
CA ILE A 122 4.98 -7.00 19.48
C ILE A 122 5.94 -5.97 18.91
N LEU A 123 6.56 -5.20 19.80
CA LEU A 123 7.73 -4.39 19.47
C LEU A 123 8.91 -5.35 19.29
N ASN A 124 9.37 -5.56 18.06
CA ASN A 124 10.67 -6.18 17.84
C ASN A 124 11.70 -5.15 18.29
N LYS A 125 12.33 -5.45 19.42
CA LYS A 125 13.49 -4.72 19.90
C LYS A 125 14.68 -5.45 19.30
N ASP A 126 15.37 -4.81 18.36
CA ASP A 126 16.64 -5.31 17.82
C ASP A 126 17.70 -5.39 18.93
#